data_AF-A0A1V5XQQ8-F1
#
_entry.id   AF-A0A1V5XQQ8-F1
#
_cell.length_a   1.000
_cell.length_b   1.000
_cell.length_c   1.000
_cell.angle_alpha   90.00
_cell.angle_beta   90.00
_cell.angle_gamma   90.00
#
_symmetry.space_group_name_H-M   'P 1'
#
loop_
_entity.id
_entity.type
_entity.pdbx_description
1 polymer ?
#
loop_
_entity_poly.entity_id
_entity_poly.type
_entity_poly.pdbx_seq_one_letter_code
_entity_poly.pdbx_strand_id
1 'polypeptide(L)'
;MTRMQAIGMGVAGALALLVMSCAADEGETSRAYTPPCGPSNCTGCCNAADQCITTPSASFCGRHGAYCVSCGPGQSCSLGTCVDDVCSPSNCAGCCQNGQCVSGDLESACGTGGIECSICKANESCVTGACVASSVCDANNCGNGCCIKGVCMPGRTGEACGKGGIQCEQCSEAQQCEDQVCRATVCDADSCKNGCCYQGKCMAGTSAGACGTGGVPCKKCSDGEQCPKGSCVTVTCDASTCSGCCDANGNCQLGVNQAACGKGGEACVSCDANQVCIQSTCTTQTQNCGPSNCSGCCNEQGKCVKGNTAAECGVSGGACTECGSGRACVDGQCTCNASSCPTGCCQGDQCLSGSQQSACGKNGSSCAVCSGTDKCVNGSCSSTCGPSSCVGCCQGNECKGGSSTSACGTNGQACETCVNDQQCVNGTCNSATTCNAANCNGCCKSGVCQAGTSDSQCGSGGKVCSVCKWYQYCSAKKCSFDPSSLWFVDIVEVTLEQTSYKWDVGSAEESKPDLFVEFSTGSVSHTTATVWNSYTAVYNEYMFLVPASDLMTEIHYVVKDRDTVFHDTVCDITEVIYQSEIENGSATIYTSCVNGMVTLKLKFY
;
A
#
# COMPACT_ATOMS: atom_id res chain seq x y z
N MET A 1 -18.37 63.20 -15.21
CA MET A 1 -18.10 64.14 -14.12
C MET A 1 -18.24 63.38 -12.80
N THR A 2 -17.20 63.37 -11.95
CA THR A 2 -17.20 63.34 -10.45
C THR A 2 -18.29 62.57 -9.69
N ARG A 3 -18.07 61.78 -8.62
CA ARG A 3 -16.95 61.29 -7.75
C ARG A 3 -17.56 60.13 -6.90
N MET A 4 -16.89 59.30 -6.09
CA MET A 4 -15.51 59.07 -5.61
C MET A 4 -15.35 57.51 -5.51
N GLN A 5 -14.22 56.85 -5.77
CA GLN A 5 -12.95 56.73 -5.01
C GLN A 5 -13.04 55.99 -3.65
N ALA A 6 -12.17 54.98 -3.51
CA ALA A 6 -12.15 53.98 -2.44
C ALA A 6 -11.44 54.44 -1.16
N ILE A 7 -11.70 53.73 -0.05
CA ILE A 7 -10.76 53.57 1.06
C ILE A 7 -10.64 52.08 1.35
N GLY A 8 -9.44 51.54 1.15
CA GLY A 8 -9.02 50.29 1.78
C GLY A 8 -8.04 50.61 2.89
N MET A 9 -8.17 49.95 4.04
CA MET A 9 -7.11 49.87 5.05
C MET A 9 -7.06 48.42 5.52
N GLY A 10 -5.98 47.73 5.14
CA GLY A 10 -5.61 46.49 5.81
C GLY A 10 -4.89 46.80 7.12
N VAL A 11 -5.00 45.91 8.10
CA VAL A 11 -4.09 45.85 9.23
C VAL A 11 -3.62 44.41 9.35
N ALA A 12 -2.32 44.20 9.22
CA ALA A 12 -1.67 42.93 9.47
C ALA A 12 -1.23 42.86 10.94
N GLY A 13 -1.19 41.65 11.51
CA GLY A 13 -0.29 41.36 12.62
C GLY A 13 -0.88 40.57 13.79
N ALA A 14 0.00 39.71 14.32
CA ALA A 14 -0.02 39.09 15.65
C ALA A 14 -0.92 37.86 15.88
N LEU A 15 -0.49 36.73 15.31
CA LEU A 15 -0.79 35.40 15.86
C LEU A 15 0.01 35.23 17.18
N ALA A 16 -0.60 35.59 18.31
CA ALA A 16 -0.04 35.32 19.62
C ALA A 16 -0.56 33.98 20.14
N LEU A 17 0.33 32.98 20.28
CA LEU A 17 0.03 31.74 21.00
C LEU A 17 -0.26 32.06 22.47
N LEU A 18 -1.51 31.86 22.91
CA LEU A 18 -1.77 31.53 24.31
C LEU A 18 -1.86 30.00 24.43
N VAL A 19 -0.77 29.40 24.93
CA VAL A 19 -0.82 28.02 25.44
C VAL A 19 -1.35 28.11 26.86
N MET A 20 -2.59 27.68 27.08
CA MET A 20 -3.12 27.42 28.43
C MET A 20 -3.17 25.92 28.66
N SER A 21 -2.27 25.47 29.54
CA SER A 21 -2.20 24.13 30.10
C SER A 21 -3.42 23.85 30.97
N CYS A 22 -4.15 22.76 30.71
CA CYS A 22 -4.98 22.12 31.72
C CYS A 22 -4.11 21.22 32.60
N ALA A 23 -4.33 21.28 33.92
CA ALA A 23 -3.74 20.34 34.86
C ALA A 23 -4.47 19.00 34.77
N ALA A 24 -3.72 17.90 34.89
CA ALA A 24 -4.30 16.57 35.01
C ALA A 24 -4.90 16.36 36.40
N ASP A 25 -5.98 15.57 36.46
CA ASP A 25 -6.31 14.78 37.65
C ASP A 25 -6.24 13.29 37.25
N GLU A 26 -5.86 12.45 38.19
CA GLU A 26 -5.19 11.17 37.92
C GLU A 26 -6.18 9.99 37.75
N GLY A 27 -5.80 9.04 36.88
CA GLY A 27 -6.11 7.63 37.15
C GLY A 27 -7.17 6.92 36.30
N GLU A 28 -7.05 6.94 34.97
CA GLU A 28 -7.27 5.71 34.19
C GLU A 28 -6.50 5.74 32.86
N THR A 29 -5.72 4.69 32.58
CA THR A 29 -4.81 4.66 31.42
C THR A 29 -5.58 4.41 30.12
N SER A 30 -6.09 5.48 29.52
CA SER A 30 -6.57 5.44 28.14
C SER A 30 -5.40 5.07 27.21
N ARG A 31 -5.45 3.87 26.64
CA ARG A 31 -4.64 3.57 25.45
C ARG A 31 -5.09 4.55 24.38
N ALA A 32 -4.18 5.41 23.92
CA ALA A 32 -4.44 6.30 22.80
C ALA A 32 -4.88 5.46 21.59
N TYR A 33 -6.16 5.56 21.25
CA TYR A 33 -6.69 4.97 20.02
C TYR A 33 -6.21 5.86 18.86
N THR A 34 -4.97 5.61 18.41
CA THR A 34 -4.50 6.13 17.12
C THR A 34 -5.35 5.44 16.05
N PRO A 35 -6.19 6.17 15.29
CA PRO A 35 -6.99 5.55 14.25
C PRO A 35 -6.07 4.86 13.24
N PRO A 36 -6.40 3.65 12.77
CA PRO A 36 -5.55 2.88 11.86
C PRO A 36 -5.25 3.69 10.60
N CYS A 37 -4.07 3.47 10.02
CA CYS A 37 -3.67 4.18 8.82
C CYS A 37 -4.61 3.86 7.65
N GLY A 38 -5.08 4.89 6.96
CA GLY A 38 -6.01 4.75 5.86
C GLY A 38 -6.28 6.07 5.12
N PRO A 39 -7.22 6.07 4.15
CA PRO A 39 -7.44 7.21 3.26
C PRO A 39 -7.85 8.52 3.94
N SER A 40 -8.38 8.44 5.17
CA SER A 40 -8.82 9.59 5.97
C SER A 40 -7.68 10.29 6.74
N ASN A 41 -6.55 9.62 6.98
CA ASN A 41 -5.46 10.14 7.82
C ASN A 41 -4.06 10.00 7.20
N CYS A 42 -3.93 9.35 6.04
CA CYS A 42 -2.65 9.16 5.36
C CYS A 42 -2.67 9.62 3.89
N THR A 43 -1.82 10.61 3.57
CA THR A 43 -1.63 11.10 2.21
C THR A 43 -0.70 10.20 1.38
N GLY A 44 0.22 9.49 2.04
CA GLY A 44 1.10 8.48 1.47
C GLY A 44 0.54 7.06 1.60
N CYS A 45 1.34 6.11 2.08
CA CYS A 45 0.95 4.70 2.23
C CYS A 45 1.08 4.17 3.66
N CYS A 46 0.38 3.09 3.96
CA CYS A 46 0.37 2.44 5.28
C CYS A 46 1.34 1.27 5.32
N ASN A 47 2.30 1.29 6.26
CA ASN A 47 3.19 0.15 6.47
C ASN A 47 2.52 -0.97 7.28
N ALA A 48 3.18 -2.12 7.44
CA ALA A 48 2.67 -3.27 8.17
C ALA A 48 2.52 -3.06 9.71
N ALA A 49 2.80 -1.86 10.22
CA ALA A 49 2.63 -1.45 11.62
C ALA A 49 1.56 -0.35 11.77
N ASP A 50 0.67 -0.19 10.77
CA ASP A 50 -0.35 0.86 10.68
C ASP A 50 0.20 2.30 10.78
N GLN A 51 1.44 2.53 10.35
CA GLN A 51 2.04 3.86 10.31
C GLN A 51 1.95 4.46 8.91
N CYS A 52 1.56 5.74 8.84
CA CYS A 52 1.55 6.47 7.58
C CYS A 52 2.97 6.89 7.16
N ILE A 53 3.44 6.34 6.04
CA ILE A 53 4.66 6.75 5.36
C ILE A 53 4.30 7.86 4.36
N THR A 54 4.54 9.11 4.76
CA THR A 54 4.24 10.31 3.95
C THR A 54 5.31 10.64 2.92
N THR A 55 6.52 10.09 3.06
CA THR A 55 7.65 10.28 2.13
C THR A 55 7.86 8.99 1.33
N PRO A 56 7.46 8.94 0.04
CA PRO A 56 7.53 7.71 -0.73
C PRO A 56 8.97 7.24 -0.94
N SER A 57 9.19 5.92 -0.95
CA SER A 57 10.49 5.31 -1.22
C SER A 57 10.32 3.98 -1.96
N ALA A 58 11.40 3.44 -2.53
CA ALA A 58 11.35 2.14 -3.21
C ALA A 58 10.87 0.99 -2.30
N SER A 59 11.12 1.06 -0.99
CA SER A 59 10.63 0.08 -0.01
C SER A 59 9.20 0.35 0.46
N PHE A 60 8.72 1.59 0.36
CA PHE A 60 7.42 2.04 0.85
C PHE A 60 6.74 2.94 -0.18
N CYS A 61 6.06 2.32 -1.15
CA CYS A 61 5.39 3.00 -2.24
C CYS A 61 3.86 2.86 -2.16
N GLY A 62 3.15 3.97 -2.36
CA GLY A 62 1.69 4.04 -2.37
C GLY A 62 1.20 5.47 -2.12
N ARG A 63 -0.12 5.67 -2.16
CA ARG A 63 -0.76 6.98 -1.90
C ARG A 63 -2.16 6.78 -1.33
N HIS A 64 -2.74 7.83 -0.76
CA HIS A 64 -4.13 7.87 -0.27
C HIS A 64 -4.46 6.76 0.75
N GLY A 65 -3.49 6.41 1.61
CA GLY A 65 -3.70 5.43 2.67
C GLY A 65 -3.88 3.99 2.18
N ALA A 66 -3.49 3.69 0.94
CA ALA A 66 -3.28 2.32 0.50
C ALA A 66 -2.07 1.69 1.23
N TYR A 67 -2.02 0.36 1.31
CA TYR A 67 -0.84 -0.33 1.84
C TYR A 67 0.41 -0.05 1.01
N CYS A 68 1.54 0.15 1.70
CA CYS A 68 2.83 0.32 1.06
C CYS A 68 3.27 -0.97 0.35
N VAL A 69 3.63 -0.86 -0.93
CA VAL A 69 4.32 -1.92 -1.68
C VAL A 69 5.80 -1.59 -1.83
N SER A 70 6.66 -2.61 -1.86
CA SER A 70 8.05 -2.45 -2.30
C SER A 70 8.12 -2.61 -3.81
N CYS A 71 8.80 -1.68 -4.47
CA CYS A 71 8.99 -1.70 -5.92
C CYS A 71 10.01 -2.76 -6.34
N GLY A 72 9.90 -3.24 -7.58
CA GLY A 72 10.78 -4.26 -8.13
C GLY A 72 12.23 -3.78 -8.33
N PRO A 73 13.18 -4.71 -8.61
CA PRO A 73 14.54 -4.34 -8.96
C PRO A 73 14.57 -3.41 -10.18
N GLY A 74 15.13 -2.20 -10.03
CA GLY A 74 15.12 -1.18 -11.10
C GLY A 74 13.78 -0.43 -11.22
N GLN A 75 13.06 -0.25 -10.11
CA GLN A 75 11.88 0.60 -10.04
C GLN A 75 11.97 1.58 -8.86
N SER A 76 11.54 2.82 -9.07
CA SER A 76 11.40 3.84 -8.04
C SER A 76 9.93 4.19 -7.78
N CYS A 77 9.65 4.73 -6.59
CA CYS A 77 8.29 5.16 -6.27
C CYS A 77 8.03 6.60 -6.73
N SER A 78 7.23 6.75 -7.78
CA SER A 78 6.82 8.07 -8.29
C SER A 78 5.32 8.28 -8.13
N LEU A 79 4.94 9.37 -7.47
CA LEU A 79 3.53 9.73 -7.16
C LEU A 79 2.73 8.63 -6.43
N GLY A 80 3.41 7.71 -5.74
CA GLY A 80 2.80 6.56 -5.06
C GLY A 80 2.54 5.35 -5.96
N THR A 81 3.20 5.28 -7.12
CA THR A 81 3.19 4.11 -8.02
C THR A 81 4.64 3.67 -8.23
N CYS A 82 4.89 2.37 -8.26
CA CYS A 82 6.17 1.85 -8.72
C CYS A 82 6.26 2.07 -10.24
N VAL A 83 7.24 2.86 -10.67
CA VAL A 83 7.54 3.11 -12.07
C VAL A 83 8.89 2.51 -12.40
N ASP A 84 9.04 2.00 -13.61
CA ASP A 84 10.34 1.56 -14.11
C ASP A 84 11.31 2.74 -14.06
N ASP A 85 12.45 2.54 -13.40
CA ASP A 85 13.53 3.51 -13.39
C ASP A 85 14.13 3.55 -14.80
N VAL A 86 13.63 4.48 -15.62
CA VAL A 86 14.30 4.88 -16.85
C VAL A 86 15.74 5.20 -16.46
N CYS A 87 16.68 4.45 -17.02
CA CYS A 87 18.08 4.54 -16.65
C CYS A 87 18.57 5.99 -16.76
N SER A 88 19.22 6.46 -15.70
CA SER A 88 19.59 7.85 -15.48
C SER A 88 20.85 7.97 -14.61
N PRO A 89 21.50 9.14 -14.56
CA PRO A 89 22.63 9.39 -13.67
C PRO A 89 22.33 9.20 -12.17
N SER A 90 21.06 9.23 -11.79
CA SER A 90 20.60 9.02 -10.42
C SER A 90 20.50 7.55 -9.99
N ASN A 91 20.43 6.60 -10.94
CA ASN A 91 20.15 5.18 -10.65
C ASN A 91 21.11 4.20 -11.36
N CYS A 92 22.06 4.67 -12.17
CA CYS A 92 22.99 3.82 -12.90
C CYS A 92 24.46 4.26 -12.76
N ALA A 93 25.32 3.36 -12.29
CA ALA A 93 26.77 3.60 -12.20
C ALA A 93 27.51 3.39 -13.54
N GLY A 94 27.04 2.44 -14.36
CA GLY A 94 27.52 2.22 -15.72
C GLY A 94 26.78 3.12 -16.72
N CYS A 95 26.20 2.56 -17.78
CA CYS A 95 25.49 3.33 -18.81
C CYS A 95 24.11 2.76 -19.16
N CYS A 96 23.34 3.55 -19.90
CA CYS A 96 21.97 3.26 -20.27
C CYS A 96 21.87 2.69 -21.68
N GLN A 97 21.32 1.48 -21.79
CA GLN A 97 21.04 0.82 -23.07
C GLN A 97 19.56 0.41 -23.09
N ASN A 98 18.79 0.91 -24.06
CA ASN A 98 17.34 0.70 -24.17
C ASN A 98 16.55 1.04 -22.88
N GLY A 99 17.00 2.05 -22.13
CA GLY A 99 16.39 2.45 -20.85
C GLY A 99 16.80 1.60 -19.65
N GLN A 100 17.61 0.56 -19.81
CA GLN A 100 18.12 -0.29 -18.73
C GLN A 100 19.57 0.09 -18.37
N CYS A 101 19.93 -0.02 -17.09
CA CYS A 101 21.31 0.14 -16.64
C CYS A 101 22.15 -1.11 -16.91
N VAL A 102 23.29 -0.94 -17.58
CA VAL A 102 24.30 -1.99 -17.80
C VAL A 102 25.66 -1.57 -17.24
N SER A 103 26.57 -2.52 -17.06
CA SER A 103 27.89 -2.34 -16.42
C SER A 103 28.79 -1.30 -17.09
N GLY A 104 28.63 -1.05 -18.39
CA GLY A 104 29.34 0.01 -19.10
C GLY A 104 30.79 -0.32 -19.50
N ASP A 105 31.18 -1.60 -19.45
CA ASP A 105 32.52 -2.13 -19.68
C ASP A 105 32.69 -2.91 -21.00
N LEU A 106 31.61 -3.08 -21.77
CA LEU A 106 31.62 -3.76 -23.07
C LEU A 106 31.90 -2.78 -24.22
N GLU A 107 32.63 -3.24 -25.23
CA GLU A 107 32.89 -2.46 -26.46
C GLU A 107 31.60 -2.11 -27.22
N SER A 108 30.53 -2.90 -27.04
CA SER A 108 29.18 -2.65 -27.58
C SER A 108 28.24 -1.87 -26.64
N ALA A 109 28.70 -1.52 -25.44
CA ALA A 109 27.92 -0.80 -24.44
C ALA A 109 28.85 -0.14 -23.39
N CYS A 110 29.56 0.91 -23.83
CA CYS A 110 30.59 1.58 -23.05
C CYS A 110 30.09 2.91 -22.46
N GLY A 111 30.27 3.14 -21.15
CA GLY A 111 29.87 4.38 -20.50
C GLY A 111 29.85 4.30 -18.97
N THR A 112 29.85 5.44 -18.28
CA THR A 112 29.67 5.53 -16.82
C THR A 112 28.73 6.68 -16.45
N GLY A 113 28.16 6.64 -15.24
CA GLY A 113 27.34 7.72 -14.68
C GLY A 113 25.95 7.85 -15.31
N GLY A 114 25.36 6.76 -15.81
CA GLY A 114 23.95 6.70 -16.21
C GLY A 114 23.58 7.58 -17.40
N ILE A 115 24.54 7.83 -18.29
CA ILE A 115 24.33 8.39 -19.63
C ILE A 115 24.12 7.25 -20.65
N GLU A 116 23.66 7.56 -21.86
CA GLU A 116 23.48 6.57 -22.93
C GLU A 116 24.80 5.87 -23.30
N CYS A 117 24.74 4.53 -23.45
CA CYS A 117 25.91 3.72 -23.80
C CYS A 117 26.43 4.01 -25.20
N SER A 118 27.75 4.17 -25.32
CA SER A 118 28.45 4.31 -26.60
C SER A 118 28.94 2.96 -27.14
N ILE A 119 28.92 2.79 -28.46
CA ILE A 119 29.58 1.67 -29.15
C ILE A 119 30.97 2.13 -29.57
N CYS A 120 32.02 1.44 -29.13
CA CYS A 120 33.39 1.75 -29.50
C CYS A 120 33.67 1.34 -30.96
N LYS A 121 34.45 2.15 -31.68
CA LYS A 121 34.83 1.85 -33.07
C LYS A 121 35.77 0.64 -33.13
N ALA A 122 35.95 0.05 -34.31
CA ALA A 122 36.79 -1.14 -34.52
C ALA A 122 38.27 -1.03 -34.11
N ASN A 123 38.76 0.17 -33.77
CA ASN A 123 40.11 0.43 -33.24
C ASN A 123 40.07 1.11 -31.86
N GLU A 124 38.96 1.00 -31.12
CA GLU A 124 38.74 1.57 -29.79
C GLU A 124 38.30 0.45 -28.83
N SER A 125 38.79 0.46 -27.59
CA SER A 125 38.33 -0.46 -26.54
C SER A 125 37.66 0.33 -25.41
N CYS A 126 36.68 -0.29 -24.74
CA CYS A 126 36.05 0.30 -23.57
C CYS A 126 36.99 0.20 -22.36
N VAL A 127 37.43 1.33 -21.83
CA VAL A 127 38.28 1.43 -20.65
C VAL A 127 37.64 2.39 -19.67
N THR A 128 37.31 1.92 -18.46
CA THR A 128 36.69 2.73 -17.40
C THR A 128 35.45 3.52 -17.88
N GLY A 129 34.65 2.93 -18.77
CA GLY A 129 33.46 3.56 -19.34
C GLY A 129 33.73 4.63 -20.42
N ALA A 130 34.91 4.65 -21.03
CA ALA A 130 35.19 5.49 -22.19
C ALA A 130 35.79 4.65 -23.34
N CYS A 131 35.32 4.90 -24.57
CA CYS A 131 35.93 4.34 -25.76
C CYS A 131 37.25 5.06 -26.04
N VAL A 132 38.37 4.44 -25.66
CA VAL A 132 39.71 4.95 -25.94
C VAL A 132 40.24 4.31 -27.21
N ALA A 133 40.86 5.10 -28.08
CA ALA A 133 41.58 4.55 -29.23
C ALA A 133 42.64 3.57 -28.71
N SER A 134 42.73 2.40 -29.35
CA SER A 134 43.78 1.41 -29.11
C SER A 134 45.10 1.95 -29.68
N SER A 135 45.67 2.93 -28.98
CA SER A 135 47.03 3.38 -29.18
C SER A 135 47.96 2.22 -28.88
N VAL A 136 48.97 1.98 -29.73
CA VAL A 136 49.95 0.90 -29.51
C VAL A 136 50.59 1.08 -28.13
N CYS A 137 50.16 0.31 -27.13
CA CYS A 137 50.73 0.38 -25.79
C CYS A 137 52.15 -0.22 -25.86
N ASP A 138 53.14 0.63 -25.59
CA ASP A 138 54.55 0.34 -25.78
C ASP A 138 55.40 1.09 -24.74
N ALA A 139 56.72 0.93 -24.79
CA ALA A 139 57.63 1.59 -23.86
C ALA A 139 57.59 3.14 -23.93
N ASN A 140 57.11 3.72 -25.04
CA ASN A 140 57.09 5.18 -25.26
C ASN A 140 55.88 5.85 -24.59
N ASN A 141 54.70 5.22 -24.64
CA ASN A 141 53.48 5.73 -23.97
C ASN A 141 53.19 5.06 -22.62
N CYS A 142 53.83 3.93 -22.31
CA CYS A 142 53.59 3.15 -21.10
C CYS A 142 54.88 2.78 -20.34
N GLY A 143 55.94 3.60 -20.43
CA GLY A 143 57.23 3.33 -19.78
C GLY A 143 57.17 3.02 -18.27
N ASN A 144 56.21 3.61 -17.55
CA ASN A 144 56.00 3.40 -16.11
C ASN A 144 54.90 2.36 -15.78
N GLY A 145 54.46 1.55 -16.75
CA GLY A 145 53.34 0.62 -16.59
C GLY A 145 53.40 -0.55 -17.58
N CYS A 146 52.32 -1.33 -17.65
CA CYS A 146 52.21 -2.49 -18.52
C CYS A 146 50.90 -2.49 -19.31
N CYS A 147 50.83 -3.31 -20.35
CA CYS A 147 49.76 -3.28 -21.33
C CYS A 147 48.73 -4.39 -21.14
N ILE A 148 47.45 -4.03 -21.07
CA ILE A 148 46.33 -4.97 -21.21
C ILE A 148 45.54 -4.55 -22.45
N LYS A 149 45.41 -5.45 -23.43
CA LYS A 149 44.68 -5.21 -24.70
C LYS A 149 45.05 -3.88 -25.42
N GLY A 150 46.32 -3.48 -25.37
CA GLY A 150 46.78 -2.22 -25.97
C GLY A 150 46.54 -0.97 -25.11
N VAL A 151 46.25 -1.12 -23.82
CA VAL A 151 45.98 0.00 -22.90
C VAL A 151 47.00 -0.01 -21.76
N CYS A 152 47.55 1.17 -21.43
CA CYS A 152 48.53 1.30 -20.36
C CYS A 152 47.89 1.27 -18.97
N MET A 153 48.24 0.24 -18.19
CA MET A 153 47.87 0.08 -16.79
C MET A 153 49.02 0.52 -15.87
N PRO A 154 48.75 1.03 -14.66
CA PRO A 154 49.79 1.50 -13.72
C PRO A 154 50.81 0.44 -13.27
N GLY A 155 50.57 -0.86 -13.53
CA GLY A 155 51.56 -1.91 -13.30
C GLY A 155 51.80 -2.30 -11.84
N ARG A 156 50.84 -2.02 -10.94
CA ARG A 156 51.01 -2.08 -9.47
C ARG A 156 50.03 -3.01 -8.73
N THR A 157 49.16 -3.74 -9.43
CA THR A 157 48.20 -4.67 -8.80
C THR A 157 48.55 -6.12 -9.15
N GLY A 158 48.00 -7.09 -8.39
CA GLY A 158 48.26 -8.50 -8.64
C GLY A 158 47.73 -8.98 -10.00
N GLU A 159 46.66 -8.36 -10.49
CA GLU A 159 46.00 -8.66 -11.76
C GLU A 159 46.65 -7.93 -12.96
N ALA A 160 47.47 -6.90 -12.70
CA ALA A 160 48.07 -6.05 -13.70
C ALA A 160 49.45 -5.55 -13.25
N CYS A 161 50.43 -6.46 -13.20
CA CYS A 161 51.79 -6.18 -12.76
C CYS A 161 52.77 -6.03 -13.94
N GLY A 162 53.66 -5.04 -13.90
CA GLY A 162 54.70 -4.86 -14.91
C GLY A 162 55.06 -3.40 -15.21
N LYS A 163 56.15 -3.18 -15.95
CA LYS A 163 56.61 -1.84 -16.38
C LYS A 163 57.25 -1.86 -17.76
N GLY A 164 57.43 -0.70 -18.38
CA GLY A 164 58.09 -0.56 -19.68
C GLY A 164 57.22 -0.86 -20.90
N GLY A 165 55.88 -0.84 -20.76
CA GLY A 165 54.96 -1.05 -21.88
C GLY A 165 55.00 -2.45 -22.50
N ILE A 166 55.41 -3.45 -21.71
CA ILE A 166 55.22 -4.87 -22.00
C ILE A 166 53.82 -5.32 -21.55
N GLN A 167 53.33 -6.47 -22.01
CA GLN A 167 52.06 -7.02 -21.53
C GLN A 167 52.07 -7.24 -20.01
N CYS A 168 51.00 -6.87 -19.31
CA CYS A 168 50.91 -7.10 -17.86
C CYS A 168 50.89 -8.59 -17.51
N GLU A 169 51.61 -8.94 -16.44
CA GLU A 169 51.61 -10.25 -15.82
C GLU A 169 50.60 -10.30 -14.66
N GLN A 170 49.91 -11.44 -14.52
CA GLN A 170 49.08 -11.73 -13.36
C GLN A 170 49.90 -12.53 -12.34
N CYS A 171 50.13 -11.94 -11.17
CA CYS A 171 50.87 -12.60 -10.10
C CYS A 171 50.06 -13.77 -9.52
N SER A 172 50.74 -14.88 -9.17
CA SER A 172 50.09 -16.01 -8.49
C SER A 172 49.65 -15.66 -7.06
N GLU A 173 48.78 -16.47 -6.45
CA GLU A 173 48.26 -16.26 -5.08
C GLU A 173 49.32 -16.25 -3.96
N ALA A 174 50.58 -16.54 -4.29
CA ALA A 174 51.76 -16.52 -3.41
C ALA A 174 52.73 -15.35 -3.73
N GLN A 175 52.36 -14.45 -4.64
CA GLN A 175 53.16 -13.30 -5.06
C GLN A 175 52.40 -11.99 -4.84
N GLN A 176 53.13 -10.89 -4.70
CA GLN A 176 52.61 -9.52 -4.75
C GLN A 176 53.34 -8.72 -5.82
N CYS A 177 52.66 -7.70 -6.37
CA CYS A 177 53.25 -6.80 -7.34
C CYS A 177 54.06 -5.70 -6.64
N GLU A 178 55.36 -5.93 -6.47
CA GLU A 178 56.28 -5.04 -5.76
C GLU A 178 57.39 -4.58 -6.71
N ASP A 179 57.67 -3.26 -6.75
CA ASP A 179 58.48 -2.60 -7.79
C ASP A 179 58.03 -2.89 -9.24
N GLN A 180 56.74 -3.17 -9.41
CA GLN A 180 56.11 -3.54 -10.69
C GLN A 180 56.67 -4.86 -11.25
N VAL A 181 56.98 -5.80 -10.36
CA VAL A 181 57.40 -7.19 -10.64
C VAL A 181 56.64 -8.12 -9.68
N CYS A 182 56.20 -9.29 -10.16
CA CYS A 182 55.58 -10.30 -9.30
C CYS A 182 56.64 -10.96 -8.40
N ARG A 183 56.85 -10.41 -7.20
CA ARG A 183 57.76 -10.96 -6.19
C ARG A 183 57.02 -11.98 -5.32
N ALA A 184 57.69 -13.07 -4.96
CA ALA A 184 57.16 -13.99 -3.96
C ALA A 184 57.02 -13.25 -2.62
N THR A 185 55.89 -13.43 -1.93
CA THR A 185 55.70 -12.85 -0.60
C THR A 185 56.65 -13.55 0.37
N VAL A 186 57.81 -12.94 0.65
CA VAL A 186 58.74 -13.45 1.65
C VAL A 186 58.19 -13.03 3.01
N CYS A 187 57.56 -13.97 3.70
CA CYS A 187 57.19 -13.78 5.10
C CYS A 187 58.42 -14.08 5.97
N ASP A 188 58.93 -13.04 6.62
CA ASP A 188 60.12 -13.06 7.47
C ASP A 188 59.99 -12.04 8.62
N ALA A 189 61.07 -11.82 9.38
CA ALA A 189 61.06 -10.95 10.55
C ALA A 189 60.86 -9.45 10.22
N ASP A 190 61.17 -9.02 9.00
CA ASP A 190 61.01 -7.63 8.57
C ASP A 190 59.61 -7.40 8.00
N SER A 191 59.10 -8.32 7.16
CA SER A 191 57.75 -8.24 6.59
C SER A 191 56.64 -8.65 7.57
N CYS A 192 56.96 -9.44 8.59
CA CYS A 192 55.99 -10.02 9.54
C CYS A 192 56.39 -9.84 11.02
N LYS A 193 57.00 -8.69 11.34
CA LYS A 193 57.51 -8.35 12.68
C LYS A 193 56.59 -8.68 13.87
N ASN A 194 55.29 -8.41 13.75
CA ASN A 194 54.31 -8.62 14.82
C ASN A 194 53.51 -9.93 14.68
N GLY A 195 53.85 -10.79 13.72
CA GLY A 195 53.05 -11.97 13.37
C GLY A 195 53.91 -13.20 13.05
N CYS A 196 53.26 -14.21 12.46
CA CYS A 196 53.90 -15.46 12.08
C CYS A 196 53.61 -15.82 10.62
N CYS A 197 54.42 -16.71 10.06
CA CYS A 197 54.36 -17.08 8.65
C CYS A 197 53.62 -18.38 8.41
N TYR A 198 52.55 -18.34 7.62
CA TYR A 198 51.84 -19.52 7.14
C TYR A 198 51.74 -19.49 5.61
N GLN A 199 52.34 -20.48 4.95
CA GLN A 199 52.38 -20.59 3.47
C GLN A 199 52.86 -19.29 2.76
N GLY A 200 53.87 -18.62 3.31
CA GLY A 200 54.40 -17.36 2.77
C GLY A 200 53.56 -16.11 3.06
N LYS A 201 52.42 -16.24 3.77
CA LYS A 201 51.59 -15.10 4.17
C LYS A 201 51.84 -14.76 5.64
N CYS A 202 51.95 -13.46 5.94
CA CYS A 202 52.01 -12.97 7.30
C CYS A 202 50.63 -13.03 7.95
N MET A 203 50.51 -13.89 8.96
CA MET A 203 49.33 -14.00 9.81
C MET A 203 49.52 -13.14 11.06
N ALA A 204 48.43 -12.61 11.61
CA ALA A 204 48.45 -11.77 12.81
C ALA A 204 49.09 -12.41 14.06
N GLY A 205 49.33 -13.73 14.06
CA GLY A 205 50.12 -14.41 15.08
C GLY A 205 49.42 -14.61 16.44
N THR A 206 48.14 -14.25 16.56
CA THR A 206 47.38 -14.20 17.81
C THR A 206 46.34 -15.30 17.99
N SER A 207 46.21 -16.23 17.02
CA SER A 207 45.20 -17.30 17.06
C SER A 207 45.81 -18.64 17.48
N ALA A 208 45.03 -19.50 18.15
CA ALA A 208 45.49 -20.85 18.53
C ALA A 208 45.82 -21.74 17.31
N GLY A 209 45.25 -21.46 16.14
CA GLY A 209 45.57 -22.14 14.88
C GLY A 209 46.82 -21.61 14.16
N ALA A 210 47.25 -20.38 14.46
CA ALA A 210 48.38 -19.71 13.84
C ALA A 210 49.03 -18.72 14.83
N CYS A 211 49.86 -19.28 15.72
CA CYS A 211 50.50 -18.58 16.82
C CYS A 211 51.99 -18.31 16.55
N GLY A 212 52.45 -17.09 16.83
CA GLY A 212 53.86 -16.69 16.75
C GLY A 212 54.07 -15.19 16.51
N THR A 213 55.29 -14.69 16.69
CA THR A 213 55.70 -13.30 16.40
C THR A 213 57.08 -13.29 15.72
N GLY A 214 57.46 -12.16 15.10
CA GLY A 214 58.78 -12.00 14.49
C GLY A 214 59.01 -12.81 13.22
N GLY A 215 57.97 -13.12 12.45
CA GLY A 215 58.10 -13.79 11.15
C GLY A 215 58.56 -15.26 11.21
N VAL A 216 58.46 -15.89 12.38
CA VAL A 216 58.68 -17.34 12.51
C VAL A 216 57.49 -18.12 11.93
N PRO A 217 57.65 -19.39 11.51
CA PRO A 217 56.53 -20.21 11.06
C PRO A 217 55.41 -20.31 12.11
N CYS A 218 54.16 -20.12 11.69
CA CYS A 218 53.01 -20.20 12.58
C CYS A 218 52.87 -21.60 13.20
N LYS A 219 52.77 -21.65 14.54
CA LYS A 219 52.54 -22.88 15.30
C LYS A 219 51.06 -23.02 15.65
N LYS A 220 50.51 -24.24 15.53
CA LYS A 220 49.24 -24.60 16.18
C LYS A 220 49.50 -24.85 17.67
N CYS A 221 48.73 -24.21 18.55
CA CYS A 221 48.76 -24.48 19.97
C CYS A 221 48.06 -25.81 20.30
N SER A 222 48.40 -26.38 21.47
CA SER A 222 47.78 -27.61 21.97
C SER A 222 46.33 -27.35 22.38
N ASP A 223 45.53 -28.40 22.49
CA ASP A 223 44.13 -28.24 22.92
C ASP A 223 44.09 -27.68 24.36
N GLY A 224 43.41 -26.55 24.56
CA GLY A 224 43.40 -25.78 25.82
C GLY A 224 44.47 -24.67 25.96
N GLU A 225 45.32 -24.46 24.95
CA GLU A 225 46.27 -23.34 24.91
C GLU A 225 45.76 -22.18 24.03
N GLN A 226 45.91 -20.95 24.53
CA GLN A 226 45.64 -19.73 23.76
C GLN A 226 46.95 -19.07 23.31
N CYS A 227 46.86 -18.07 22.41
CA CYS A 227 48.03 -17.35 21.89
C CYS A 227 48.08 -15.84 22.26
N PRO A 228 48.00 -15.46 23.55
CA PRO A 228 48.22 -14.08 23.95
C PRO A 228 49.67 -13.67 23.64
N LYS A 229 49.84 -12.56 22.92
CA LYS A 229 51.16 -11.99 22.55
C LYS A 229 52.07 -12.94 21.74
N GLY A 230 51.49 -13.84 20.93
CA GLY A 230 52.26 -14.66 19.99
C GLY A 230 53.00 -15.84 20.61
N SER A 231 52.57 -16.32 21.79
CA SER A 231 53.08 -17.55 22.41
C SER A 231 51.93 -18.42 22.88
N CYS A 232 52.00 -19.72 22.59
CA CYS A 232 51.04 -20.69 23.14
C CYS A 232 51.25 -20.79 24.65
N VAL A 233 50.22 -20.47 25.42
CA VAL A 233 50.22 -20.64 26.88
C VAL A 233 48.88 -21.24 27.31
N THR A 234 48.91 -22.08 28.33
CA THR A 234 47.70 -22.53 29.02
C THR A 234 47.08 -21.33 29.74
N VAL A 235 46.01 -20.77 29.17
CA VAL A 235 45.20 -19.75 29.83
C VAL A 235 44.05 -20.48 30.49
N THR A 236 44.06 -20.57 31.82
CA THR A 236 42.89 -21.03 32.57
C THR A 236 41.74 -20.06 32.30
N CYS A 237 40.71 -20.50 31.58
CA CYS A 237 39.54 -19.67 31.36
C CYS A 237 38.80 -19.45 32.68
N ASP A 238 38.65 -18.18 33.05
CA ASP A 238 38.00 -17.70 34.26
C ASP A 238 37.46 -16.27 34.03
N ALA A 239 36.81 -15.70 35.06
CA ALA A 239 36.22 -14.35 35.01
C ALA A 239 37.21 -13.21 34.74
N SER A 240 38.52 -13.44 34.91
CA SER A 240 39.58 -12.44 34.66
C SER A 240 40.14 -12.50 33.24
N THR A 241 40.00 -13.66 32.58
CA THR A 241 40.56 -13.97 31.26
C THR A 241 39.49 -14.09 30.17
N CYS A 242 38.21 -14.29 30.54
CA CYS A 242 37.12 -14.50 29.61
C CYS A 242 35.88 -13.64 29.92
N SER A 243 35.50 -12.77 28.97
CA SER A 243 34.25 -12.00 29.08
C SER A 243 33.00 -12.82 28.73
N GLY A 244 33.15 -13.87 27.93
CA GLY A 244 32.10 -14.84 27.58
C GLY A 244 32.07 -16.03 28.56
N CYS A 245 32.09 -17.26 28.06
CA CYS A 245 32.04 -18.48 28.88
C CYS A 245 33.17 -19.46 28.56
N CYS A 246 33.45 -20.40 29.46
CA CYS A 246 34.51 -21.39 29.33
C CYS A 246 33.96 -22.73 28.81
N ASP A 247 34.53 -23.25 27.73
CA ASP A 247 34.21 -24.59 27.24
C ASP A 247 34.89 -25.69 28.07
N ALA A 248 34.51 -26.95 27.83
CA ALA A 248 35.02 -28.12 28.56
C ALA A 248 36.53 -28.36 28.38
N ASN A 249 37.18 -27.73 27.39
CA ASN A 249 38.62 -27.78 27.16
C ASN A 249 39.34 -26.56 27.77
N GLY A 250 38.63 -25.69 28.49
CA GLY A 250 39.17 -24.49 29.11
C GLY A 250 39.39 -23.31 28.16
N ASN A 251 38.78 -23.29 26.97
CA ASN A 251 38.88 -22.12 26.08
C ASN A 251 37.75 -21.12 26.35
N CYS A 252 38.07 -19.82 26.21
CA CYS A 252 37.08 -18.76 26.24
C CYS A 252 36.28 -18.72 24.94
N GLN A 253 34.98 -18.95 25.03
CA GLN A 253 33.99 -18.77 23.98
C GLN A 253 33.34 -17.39 24.12
N LEU A 254 32.88 -16.80 23.00
CA LEU A 254 32.22 -15.49 23.00
C LEU A 254 30.91 -15.42 23.79
N GLY A 255 30.35 -16.57 24.20
CA GLY A 255 29.19 -16.60 25.09
C GLY A 255 27.85 -16.27 24.44
N VAL A 256 27.78 -16.24 23.10
CA VAL A 256 26.61 -15.86 22.30
C VAL A 256 26.05 -16.99 21.43
N ASN A 257 26.66 -18.18 21.48
CA ASN A 257 26.31 -19.31 20.62
C ASN A 257 25.34 -20.26 21.32
N GLN A 258 24.43 -20.90 20.57
CA GLN A 258 23.44 -21.84 21.10
C GLN A 258 24.06 -22.96 21.96
N ALA A 259 25.20 -23.51 21.53
CA ALA A 259 25.93 -24.57 22.23
C ALA A 259 27.03 -24.04 23.20
N ALA A 260 27.21 -22.72 23.29
CA ALA A 260 28.21 -22.07 24.13
C ALA A 260 27.73 -20.68 24.57
N CYS A 261 26.70 -20.69 25.42
CA CYS A 261 26.07 -19.51 25.99
C CYS A 261 26.58 -19.25 27.41
N GLY A 262 26.78 -17.99 27.79
CA GLY A 262 27.22 -17.60 29.12
C GLY A 262 28.16 -16.38 29.12
N LYS A 263 28.42 -15.80 30.28
CA LYS A 263 29.26 -14.59 30.43
C LYS A 263 30.09 -14.62 31.70
N GLY A 264 31.15 -13.82 31.74
CA GLY A 264 31.99 -13.63 32.93
C GLY A 264 32.85 -14.83 33.30
N GLY A 265 33.26 -15.67 32.34
CA GLY A 265 34.20 -16.77 32.55
C GLY A 265 33.63 -17.96 33.34
N GLU A 266 32.31 -18.04 33.46
CA GLU A 266 31.60 -19.22 33.94
C GLU A 266 31.56 -20.31 32.86
N ALA A 267 31.25 -21.56 33.25
CA ALA A 267 31.13 -22.66 32.30
C ALA A 267 30.03 -22.39 31.24
N CYS A 268 30.34 -22.67 29.97
CA CYS A 268 29.39 -22.54 28.88
C CYS A 268 28.23 -23.52 29.02
N VAL A 269 27.00 -23.03 28.85
CA VAL A 269 25.80 -23.86 28.76
C VAL A 269 25.33 -23.97 27.31
N SER A 270 24.83 -25.15 26.92
CA SER A 270 24.06 -25.32 25.70
C SER A 270 22.60 -25.06 26.03
N CYS A 271 21.97 -24.11 25.33
CA CYS A 271 20.56 -23.83 25.51
C CYS A 271 19.70 -24.98 24.93
N ASP A 272 18.60 -25.32 25.61
CA ASP A 272 17.68 -26.37 25.19
C ASP A 272 17.05 -26.09 23.81
N ALA A 273 16.45 -27.11 23.20
CA ALA A 273 15.83 -27.00 21.87
C ALA A 273 14.66 -25.99 21.79
N ASN A 274 14.16 -25.53 22.93
CA ASN A 274 13.14 -24.49 23.09
C ASN A 274 13.69 -23.22 23.78
N GLN A 275 14.99 -22.96 23.67
CA GLN A 275 15.66 -21.79 24.22
C GLN A 275 16.57 -21.16 23.17
N VAL A 276 16.89 -19.87 23.33
CA VAL A 276 17.90 -19.17 22.52
C VAL A 276 18.86 -18.43 23.44
N CYS A 277 20.14 -18.37 23.06
CA CYS A 277 21.14 -17.56 23.77
C CYS A 277 20.96 -16.07 23.44
N ILE A 278 20.32 -15.31 24.33
CA ILE A 278 20.11 -13.86 24.18
C ILE A 278 20.85 -13.15 25.33
N GLN A 279 21.67 -12.14 25.00
CA GLN A 279 22.52 -11.43 25.97
C GLN A 279 23.31 -12.39 26.88
N SER A 280 23.86 -13.45 26.28
CA SER A 280 24.63 -14.49 26.96
C SER A 280 23.88 -15.24 28.07
N THR A 281 22.57 -15.38 27.93
CA THR A 281 21.69 -16.14 28.82
C THR A 281 20.73 -17.00 27.98
N CYS A 282 20.50 -18.26 28.37
CA CYS A 282 19.49 -19.10 27.72
C CYS A 282 18.08 -18.67 28.14
N THR A 283 17.27 -18.20 27.19
CA THR A 283 15.90 -17.74 27.45
C THR A 283 14.88 -18.64 26.75
N THR A 284 13.84 -19.05 27.46
CA THR A 284 12.76 -19.92 26.94
C THR A 284 12.00 -19.25 25.80
N GLN A 285 11.85 -19.98 24.70
CA GLN A 285 11.34 -19.52 23.42
C GLN A 285 9.80 -19.64 23.37
N THR A 286 9.10 -18.64 23.90
CA THR A 286 7.76 -18.31 23.40
C THR A 286 7.88 -17.30 22.28
N GLN A 287 7.41 -17.67 21.08
CA GLN A 287 7.39 -16.85 19.86
C GLN A 287 8.77 -16.41 19.34
N ASN A 288 9.34 -17.16 18.38
CA ASN A 288 10.47 -16.70 17.55
C ASN A 288 10.69 -17.55 16.27
N CYS A 289 9.63 -18.02 15.61
CA CYS A 289 9.76 -18.41 14.21
C CYS A 289 9.85 -17.13 13.37
N GLY A 290 10.85 -17.04 12.49
CA GLY A 290 11.10 -15.85 11.69
C GLY A 290 12.12 -16.07 10.57
N PRO A 291 12.45 -15.02 9.78
CA PRO A 291 13.36 -15.13 8.64
C PRO A 291 14.77 -15.63 8.97
N SER A 292 15.21 -15.50 10.22
CA SER A 292 16.52 -15.94 10.70
C SER A 292 16.63 -17.45 10.96
N ASN A 293 15.51 -18.18 11.05
CA ASN A 293 15.50 -19.60 11.42
C ASN A 293 14.46 -20.46 10.69
N CYS A 294 13.64 -19.89 9.81
CA CYS A 294 12.64 -20.64 9.04
C CYS A 294 12.72 -20.33 7.55
N SER A 295 12.95 -21.37 6.73
CA SER A 295 12.93 -21.26 5.27
C SER A 295 11.53 -21.32 4.66
N GLY A 296 10.58 -21.97 5.36
CA GLY A 296 9.15 -21.99 5.03
C GLY A 296 8.40 -20.86 5.72
N CYS A 297 7.30 -21.17 6.39
CA CYS A 297 6.49 -20.17 7.13
C CYS A 297 6.24 -20.58 8.59
N CYS A 298 5.76 -19.61 9.36
CA CYS A 298 5.46 -19.72 10.78
C CYS A 298 3.96 -19.91 11.00
N ASN A 299 3.55 -21.08 11.51
CA ASN A 299 2.15 -21.34 11.78
C ASN A 299 1.67 -20.66 13.08
N GLU A 300 0.38 -20.74 13.40
CA GLU A 300 -0.23 -20.05 14.55
C GLU A 300 0.41 -20.40 15.91
N GLN A 301 1.02 -21.58 16.03
CA GLN A 301 1.74 -22.01 17.24
C GLN A 301 3.20 -21.52 17.28
N GLY A 302 3.59 -20.61 16.37
CA GLY A 302 4.95 -20.07 16.28
C GLY A 302 5.97 -21.09 15.79
N LYS A 303 5.54 -22.17 15.11
CA LYS A 303 6.42 -23.25 14.63
C LYS A 303 6.75 -23.06 13.15
N CYS A 304 8.02 -23.25 12.79
CA CYS A 304 8.42 -23.33 11.39
C CYS A 304 7.87 -24.61 10.74
N VAL A 305 7.11 -24.44 9.66
CA VAL A 305 6.60 -25.50 8.80
C VAL A 305 7.07 -25.28 7.36
N LYS A 306 6.90 -26.29 6.49
CA LYS A 306 7.46 -26.26 5.13
C LYS A 306 6.85 -25.18 4.22
N GLY A 307 5.69 -24.63 4.56
CA GLY A 307 5.07 -23.54 3.82
C GLY A 307 4.61 -23.90 2.40
N ASN A 308 4.31 -25.18 2.15
CA ASN A 308 4.02 -25.74 0.85
C ASN A 308 2.65 -26.45 0.76
N THR A 309 1.72 -26.13 1.66
CA THR A 309 0.35 -26.65 1.65
C THR A 309 -0.65 -25.50 1.53
N ALA A 310 -1.87 -25.77 1.06
CA ALA A 310 -2.89 -24.72 0.94
C ALA A 310 -3.37 -24.16 2.30
N ALA A 311 -3.20 -24.91 3.39
CA ALA A 311 -3.52 -24.46 4.75
C ALA A 311 -2.36 -23.73 5.44
N GLU A 312 -1.11 -24.08 5.08
CA GLU A 312 0.11 -23.47 5.61
C GLU A 312 1.01 -23.11 4.42
N CYS A 313 0.76 -21.95 3.79
CA CYS A 313 1.52 -21.44 2.66
C CYS A 313 2.40 -20.25 3.04
N GLY A 314 3.65 -20.22 2.57
CA GLY A 314 4.56 -19.09 2.75
C GLY A 314 6.04 -19.49 2.75
N VAL A 315 6.93 -18.51 2.65
CA VAL A 315 8.39 -18.70 2.63
C VAL A 315 9.10 -17.64 3.47
N SER A 316 10.41 -17.79 3.67
CA SER A 316 11.29 -16.81 4.31
C SER A 316 10.91 -16.46 5.76
N GLY A 317 10.25 -17.37 6.48
CA GLY A 317 9.90 -17.20 7.88
C GLY A 317 8.86 -16.13 8.16
N GLY A 318 8.06 -15.74 7.16
CA GLY A 318 6.81 -15.00 7.37
C GLY A 318 5.73 -15.87 8.02
N ALA A 319 4.63 -15.26 8.45
CA ALA A 319 3.46 -16.01 8.92
C ALA A 319 2.87 -16.88 7.80
N CYS A 320 2.44 -18.10 8.12
CA CYS A 320 1.72 -18.94 7.19
C CYS A 320 0.35 -18.34 6.86
N THR A 321 -0.01 -18.37 5.58
CA THR A 321 -1.31 -17.94 5.08
C THR A 321 -2.09 -19.14 4.54
N GLU A 322 -3.38 -19.22 4.87
CA GLU A 322 -4.29 -20.14 4.20
C GLU A 322 -4.70 -19.56 2.83
N CYS A 323 -4.55 -20.35 1.77
CA CYS A 323 -4.82 -19.88 0.41
C CYS A 323 -6.32 -19.74 0.08
N GLY A 324 -7.19 -20.35 0.88
CA GLY A 324 -8.63 -20.42 0.63
C GLY A 324 -8.99 -21.36 -0.54
N SER A 325 -10.29 -21.46 -0.81
CA SER A 325 -10.83 -22.38 -1.81
C SER A 325 -10.38 -22.04 -3.24
N GLY A 326 -9.98 -23.06 -4.00
CA GLY A 326 -9.60 -22.91 -5.42
C GLY A 326 -8.14 -22.52 -5.67
N ARG A 327 -7.33 -22.36 -4.62
CA ARG A 327 -5.91 -22.02 -4.70
C ARG A 327 -5.02 -23.14 -4.17
N ALA A 328 -3.79 -23.24 -4.68
CA ALA A 328 -2.75 -24.12 -4.18
C ALA A 328 -1.52 -23.30 -3.81
N CYS A 329 -0.78 -23.76 -2.81
CA CYS A 329 0.51 -23.19 -2.48
C CYS A 329 1.57 -23.69 -3.48
N VAL A 330 2.17 -22.76 -4.23
CA VAL A 330 3.29 -23.02 -5.14
C VAL A 330 4.38 -22.01 -4.80
N ASP A 331 5.58 -22.49 -4.47
CA ASP A 331 6.75 -21.67 -4.11
C ASP A 331 6.47 -20.61 -3.02
N GLY A 332 5.59 -20.95 -2.06
CA GLY A 332 5.19 -20.06 -0.97
C GLY A 332 4.14 -19.01 -1.33
N GLN A 333 3.56 -19.07 -2.54
CA GLN A 333 2.50 -18.18 -3.00
C GLN A 333 1.20 -18.95 -3.26
N CYS A 334 0.08 -18.33 -2.92
CA CYS A 334 -1.25 -18.90 -3.12
C CYS A 334 -1.74 -18.65 -4.55
N THR A 335 -1.50 -19.62 -5.44
CA THR A 335 -1.77 -19.49 -6.88
C THR A 335 -2.98 -20.29 -7.33
N CYS A 336 -3.61 -19.89 -8.44
CA CYS A 336 -4.58 -20.72 -9.13
C CYS A 336 -3.88 -21.56 -10.21
N ASN A 337 -4.14 -22.86 -10.24
CA ASN A 337 -3.59 -23.78 -11.24
C ASN A 337 -4.54 -24.96 -11.54
N ALA A 338 -4.13 -25.86 -12.45
CA ALA A 338 -4.93 -27.00 -12.86
C ALA A 338 -5.32 -27.96 -11.72
N SER A 339 -4.50 -28.08 -10.68
CA SER A 339 -4.77 -28.93 -9.52
C SER A 339 -5.69 -28.27 -8.51
N SER A 340 -5.60 -26.95 -8.33
CA SER A 340 -6.49 -26.20 -7.42
C SER A 340 -7.84 -25.85 -8.04
N CYS A 341 -7.89 -25.76 -9.37
CA CYS A 341 -9.06 -25.31 -10.15
C CYS A 341 -9.47 -26.32 -11.25
N PRO A 342 -9.66 -27.62 -10.94
CA PRO A 342 -9.80 -28.66 -11.95
C PRO A 342 -11.05 -28.50 -12.85
N THR A 343 -12.14 -27.97 -12.31
CA THR A 343 -13.41 -27.74 -13.05
C THR A 343 -13.54 -26.33 -13.61
N GLY A 344 -12.61 -25.42 -13.30
CA GLY A 344 -12.74 -23.98 -13.51
C GLY A 344 -11.56 -23.34 -14.22
N CYS A 345 -11.51 -22.01 -14.23
CA CYS A 345 -10.44 -21.22 -14.84
C CYS A 345 -9.84 -20.22 -13.85
N CYS A 346 -8.63 -19.76 -14.12
CA CYS A 346 -7.89 -18.82 -13.28
C CYS A 346 -8.00 -17.38 -13.80
N GLN A 347 -8.51 -16.46 -12.98
CA GLN A 347 -8.42 -15.02 -13.20
C GLN A 347 -7.42 -14.46 -12.17
N GLY A 348 -6.17 -14.27 -12.59
CA GLY A 348 -5.05 -14.18 -11.65
C GLY A 348 -5.02 -15.41 -10.76
N ASP A 349 -4.82 -15.23 -9.45
CA ASP A 349 -4.84 -16.33 -8.48
C ASP A 349 -6.26 -16.77 -8.07
N GLN A 350 -7.34 -16.21 -8.62
CA GLN A 350 -8.69 -16.63 -8.26
C GLN A 350 -9.21 -17.72 -9.22
N CYS A 351 -9.54 -18.89 -8.67
CA CYS A 351 -10.31 -19.90 -9.40
C CYS A 351 -11.78 -19.47 -9.52
N LEU A 352 -12.27 -19.40 -10.74
CA LEU A 352 -13.67 -19.14 -11.09
C LEU A 352 -14.29 -20.40 -11.70
N SER A 353 -15.62 -20.51 -11.66
CA SER A 353 -16.37 -21.69 -12.09
C SER A 353 -16.19 -22.10 -13.56
N GLY A 354 -15.51 -21.28 -14.38
CA GLY A 354 -15.24 -21.59 -15.78
C GLY A 354 -16.45 -21.57 -16.71
N SER A 355 -17.63 -21.21 -16.20
CA SER A 355 -18.93 -21.31 -16.87
C SER A 355 -19.54 -19.96 -17.26
N GLN A 356 -18.91 -18.84 -16.89
CA GLN A 356 -19.43 -17.50 -17.15
C GLN A 356 -18.89 -16.95 -18.48
N GLN A 357 -19.64 -16.06 -19.14
CA GLN A 357 -19.20 -15.43 -20.40
C GLN A 357 -17.91 -14.60 -20.21
N SER A 358 -17.78 -13.92 -19.07
CA SER A 358 -16.60 -13.14 -18.67
C SER A 358 -15.47 -13.98 -18.03
N ALA A 359 -15.73 -15.26 -17.75
CA ALA A 359 -14.77 -16.15 -17.09
C ALA A 359 -14.99 -17.60 -17.56
N CYS A 360 -14.68 -17.83 -18.84
CA CYS A 360 -14.85 -19.11 -19.50
C CYS A 360 -13.55 -19.91 -19.53
N GLY A 361 -13.61 -21.18 -19.14
CA GLY A 361 -12.44 -22.07 -19.17
C GLY A 361 -12.65 -23.32 -18.31
N LYS A 362 -11.61 -24.15 -18.21
CA LYS A 362 -11.57 -25.35 -17.35
C LYS A 362 -10.13 -25.76 -17.06
N ASN A 363 -9.93 -26.74 -16.18
CA ASN A 363 -8.63 -27.31 -15.85
C ASN A 363 -7.58 -26.26 -15.40
N GLY A 364 -8.00 -25.20 -14.71
CA GLY A 364 -7.13 -24.12 -14.22
C GLY A 364 -6.37 -23.36 -15.31
N SER A 365 -6.87 -23.37 -16.55
CA SER A 365 -6.37 -22.47 -17.61
C SER A 365 -6.79 -21.04 -17.31
N SER A 366 -6.09 -20.04 -17.86
CA SER A 366 -6.51 -18.62 -17.74
C SER A 366 -7.94 -18.43 -18.25
N CYS A 367 -8.76 -17.70 -17.49
CA CYS A 367 -10.14 -17.40 -17.88
C CYS A 367 -10.19 -16.56 -19.15
N ALA A 368 -10.90 -17.05 -20.17
CA ALA A 368 -11.20 -16.30 -21.38
C ALA A 368 -12.49 -15.50 -21.21
N VAL A 369 -12.51 -14.27 -21.73
CA VAL A 369 -13.74 -13.52 -21.98
C VAL A 369 -14.24 -13.91 -23.36
N CYS A 370 -15.45 -14.48 -23.45
CA CYS A 370 -16.04 -14.84 -24.73
C CYS A 370 -16.47 -13.60 -25.52
N SER A 371 -16.18 -13.60 -26.82
CA SER A 371 -16.46 -12.49 -27.74
C SER A 371 -17.94 -12.14 -27.78
N GLY A 372 -18.26 -10.87 -27.45
CA GLY A 372 -19.55 -10.22 -27.71
C GLY A 372 -20.79 -10.94 -27.16
N THR A 373 -21.26 -11.95 -27.89
CA THR A 373 -22.50 -12.69 -27.65
C THR A 373 -22.35 -14.20 -27.51
N ASP A 374 -21.14 -14.74 -27.63
CA ASP A 374 -20.86 -16.17 -27.48
C ASP A 374 -21.04 -16.61 -26.01
N LYS A 375 -21.71 -17.74 -25.76
CA LYS A 375 -21.80 -18.36 -24.44
C LYS A 375 -20.59 -19.26 -24.18
N CYS A 376 -20.22 -19.37 -22.91
CA CYS A 376 -19.30 -20.40 -22.46
C CYS A 376 -20.01 -21.77 -22.42
N VAL A 377 -19.53 -22.73 -23.21
CA VAL A 377 -20.07 -24.09 -23.29
C VAL A 377 -18.93 -25.08 -23.00
N ASN A 378 -19.10 -25.91 -21.97
CA ASN A 378 -18.10 -26.90 -21.54
C ASN A 378 -16.68 -26.33 -21.33
N GLY A 379 -16.57 -25.11 -20.80
CA GLY A 379 -15.30 -24.42 -20.53
C GLY A 379 -14.60 -23.92 -21.80
N SER A 380 -15.36 -23.58 -22.86
CA SER A 380 -14.84 -22.95 -24.07
C SER A 380 -15.90 -22.04 -24.69
N CYS A 381 -15.49 -20.93 -25.31
CA CYS A 381 -16.41 -20.01 -25.99
C CYS A 381 -16.90 -20.65 -27.28
N SER A 382 -18.23 -20.81 -27.43
CA SER A 382 -18.82 -21.48 -28.58
C SER A 382 -19.26 -20.47 -29.64
N SER A 383 -18.52 -20.37 -30.74
CA SER A 383 -18.86 -19.55 -31.91
C SER A 383 -19.94 -20.15 -32.83
N THR A 384 -20.32 -21.42 -32.63
CA THR A 384 -21.44 -22.04 -33.34
C THR A 384 -22.75 -21.51 -32.78
N CYS A 385 -23.50 -20.70 -33.53
CA CYS A 385 -24.73 -20.11 -33.02
C CYS A 385 -25.86 -21.13 -32.80
N GLY A 386 -26.54 -21.00 -31.66
CA GLY A 386 -27.71 -21.78 -31.27
C GLY A 386 -28.16 -21.45 -29.84
N PRO A 387 -29.28 -22.01 -29.35
CA PRO A 387 -29.88 -21.57 -28.09
C PRO A 387 -29.01 -21.76 -26.84
N SER A 388 -28.20 -22.83 -26.82
CA SER A 388 -27.24 -23.13 -25.75
C SER A 388 -25.93 -22.36 -25.87
N SER A 389 -25.62 -21.76 -27.02
CA SER A 389 -24.30 -21.22 -27.36
C SER A 389 -24.28 -19.71 -27.69
N CYS A 390 -25.44 -19.08 -27.91
CA CYS A 390 -25.53 -17.64 -28.22
C CYS A 390 -26.45 -16.91 -27.23
N VAL A 391 -26.03 -15.73 -26.76
CA VAL A 391 -26.83 -14.83 -25.90
C VAL A 391 -27.83 -14.01 -26.73
N GLY A 392 -27.36 -13.46 -27.85
CA GLY A 392 -28.17 -12.73 -28.83
C GLY A 392 -28.90 -13.68 -29.79
N CYS A 393 -28.76 -13.46 -31.10
CA CYS A 393 -29.48 -14.21 -32.13
C CYS A 393 -28.55 -14.78 -33.21
N CYS A 394 -29.06 -15.73 -34.00
CA CYS A 394 -28.32 -16.43 -35.05
C CYS A 394 -28.65 -15.89 -36.45
N GLN A 395 -27.61 -15.44 -37.15
CA GLN A 395 -27.67 -15.13 -38.57
C GLN A 395 -26.85 -16.20 -39.31
N GLY A 396 -27.50 -17.30 -39.67
CA GLY A 396 -26.81 -18.55 -40.00
C GLY A 396 -26.10 -19.13 -38.78
N ASN A 397 -24.84 -19.55 -38.92
CA ASN A 397 -24.02 -20.02 -37.80
C ASN A 397 -23.38 -18.88 -36.98
N GLU A 398 -23.51 -17.62 -37.39
CA GLU A 398 -22.89 -16.48 -36.71
C GLU A 398 -23.79 -15.95 -35.59
N CYS A 399 -23.25 -15.84 -34.37
CA CYS A 399 -23.94 -15.23 -33.23
C CYS A 399 -23.81 -13.71 -33.27
N LYS A 400 -24.95 -13.01 -33.33
CA LYS A 400 -25.04 -11.54 -33.40
C LYS A 400 -25.49 -10.94 -32.08
N GLY A 401 -25.15 -9.66 -31.91
CA GLY A 401 -25.50 -8.79 -30.77
C GLY A 401 -26.94 -8.88 -30.27
N GLY A 402 -27.92 -9.15 -31.15
CA GLY A 402 -29.33 -9.26 -30.78
C GLY A 402 -30.03 -7.93 -30.45
N SER A 403 -29.30 -6.81 -30.51
CA SER A 403 -29.72 -5.45 -30.16
C SER A 403 -29.79 -4.50 -31.36
N SER A 404 -29.47 -4.96 -32.57
CA SER A 404 -29.49 -4.13 -33.78
C SER A 404 -30.80 -4.31 -34.55
N THR A 405 -31.27 -3.29 -35.25
CA THR A 405 -32.47 -3.39 -36.10
C THR A 405 -32.31 -4.38 -37.26
N SER A 406 -31.10 -4.61 -37.75
CA SER A 406 -30.79 -5.61 -38.79
C SER A 406 -30.61 -7.04 -38.27
N ALA A 407 -30.41 -7.21 -36.97
CA ALA A 407 -30.21 -8.50 -36.30
C ALA A 407 -30.68 -8.39 -34.85
N CYS A 408 -31.99 -8.51 -34.67
CA CYS A 408 -32.69 -8.43 -33.40
C CYS A 408 -33.08 -9.83 -32.92
N GLY A 409 -32.92 -10.12 -31.63
CA GLY A 409 -33.27 -11.42 -31.06
C GLY A 409 -32.44 -11.78 -29.83
N THR A 410 -32.89 -12.77 -29.07
CA THR A 410 -32.16 -13.31 -27.90
C THR A 410 -32.19 -14.84 -27.89
N ASN A 411 -31.40 -15.43 -26.99
CA ASN A 411 -31.41 -16.86 -26.69
C ASN A 411 -31.13 -17.77 -27.89
N GLY A 412 -30.25 -17.32 -28.80
CA GLY A 412 -29.78 -18.08 -29.95
C GLY A 412 -30.88 -18.54 -30.90
N GLN A 413 -32.00 -17.83 -30.93
CA GLN A 413 -33.02 -17.95 -31.98
C GLN A 413 -32.55 -17.25 -33.24
N ALA A 414 -33.20 -17.50 -34.39
CA ALA A 414 -32.89 -16.79 -35.63
C ALA A 414 -33.05 -15.27 -35.45
N CYS A 415 -32.12 -14.48 -36.01
CA CYS A 415 -32.20 -13.03 -35.99
C CYS A 415 -33.37 -12.53 -36.86
N GLU A 416 -34.17 -11.63 -36.30
CA GLU A 416 -35.20 -10.88 -37.01
C GLU A 416 -34.64 -9.52 -37.49
N THR A 417 -35.15 -9.03 -38.61
CA THR A 417 -34.90 -7.65 -39.09
C THR A 417 -36.12 -6.80 -38.81
N CYS A 418 -35.94 -5.76 -37.99
CA CYS A 418 -36.97 -4.79 -37.67
C CYS A 418 -37.31 -3.93 -38.90
N VAL A 419 -38.60 -3.68 -39.12
CA VAL A 419 -39.12 -2.98 -40.29
C VAL A 419 -39.84 -1.69 -39.91
N ASN A 420 -39.83 -0.69 -40.80
CA ASN A 420 -40.31 0.67 -40.52
C ASN A 420 -39.52 1.30 -39.34
N ASP A 421 -40.13 2.23 -38.60
CA ASP A 421 -39.54 2.91 -37.44
C ASP A 421 -39.44 2.03 -36.17
N GLN A 422 -39.29 0.71 -36.36
CA GLN A 422 -39.05 -0.22 -35.25
C GLN A 422 -37.61 -0.12 -34.75
N GLN A 423 -37.46 -0.21 -33.43
CA GLN A 423 -36.18 -0.35 -32.73
C GLN A 423 -36.10 -1.76 -32.14
N CYS A 424 -34.90 -2.33 -32.11
CA CYS A 424 -34.68 -3.57 -31.40
C CYS A 424 -34.57 -3.30 -29.91
N VAL A 425 -35.57 -3.71 -29.12
CA VAL A 425 -35.63 -3.50 -27.67
C VAL A 425 -35.73 -4.87 -27.00
N ASN A 426 -34.75 -5.19 -26.16
CA ASN A 426 -34.63 -6.50 -25.46
C ASN A 426 -34.71 -7.73 -26.39
N GLY A 427 -34.25 -7.60 -27.63
CA GLY A 427 -34.32 -8.69 -28.62
C GLY A 427 -35.66 -8.86 -29.31
N THR A 428 -36.56 -7.88 -29.25
CA THR A 428 -37.80 -7.85 -30.04
C THR A 428 -37.92 -6.53 -30.80
N CYS A 429 -38.36 -6.59 -32.05
CA CYS A 429 -38.63 -5.42 -32.87
C CYS A 429 -39.91 -4.70 -32.38
N ASN A 430 -39.75 -3.52 -31.80
CA ASN A 430 -40.81 -2.71 -31.20
C ASN A 430 -40.89 -1.34 -31.87
N SER A 431 -42.09 -0.79 -32.09
CA SER A 431 -42.22 0.59 -32.62
C SER A 431 -41.68 1.60 -31.61
N ALA A 432 -40.81 2.52 -32.06
CA ALA A 432 -40.15 3.53 -31.22
C ALA A 432 -41.11 4.41 -30.39
N THR A 433 -42.39 4.47 -30.77
CA THR A 433 -43.43 5.30 -30.14
C THR A 433 -44.22 4.59 -29.04
N THR A 434 -43.91 3.33 -28.73
CA THR A 434 -44.83 2.46 -27.96
C THR A 434 -44.27 1.89 -26.65
N CYS A 435 -43.22 2.46 -26.05
CA CYS A 435 -42.78 2.02 -24.71
C CYS A 435 -43.93 2.11 -23.68
N ASN A 436 -44.24 0.97 -23.08
CA ASN A 436 -45.33 0.79 -22.11
C ASN A 436 -45.05 -0.45 -21.23
N ALA A 437 -45.96 -0.76 -20.30
CA ALA A 437 -45.80 -1.86 -19.34
C ALA A 437 -45.66 -3.25 -19.97
N ALA A 438 -46.15 -3.48 -21.20
CA ALA A 438 -46.09 -4.77 -21.89
C ALA A 438 -44.75 -5.03 -22.61
N ASN A 439 -43.95 -3.99 -22.88
CA ASN A 439 -42.66 -4.13 -23.59
C ASN A 439 -41.45 -3.52 -22.85
N CYS A 440 -41.66 -2.94 -21.67
CA CYS A 440 -40.58 -2.32 -20.89
C CYS A 440 -40.52 -2.75 -19.42
N ASN A 441 -39.52 -3.57 -19.08
CA ASN A 441 -39.22 -3.97 -17.69
C ASN A 441 -38.57 -2.85 -16.85
N GLY A 442 -38.08 -1.79 -17.48
CA GLY A 442 -37.58 -0.57 -16.82
C GLY A 442 -38.58 0.57 -16.97
N CYS A 443 -38.11 1.74 -17.43
CA CYS A 443 -38.94 2.94 -17.58
C CYS A 443 -38.84 3.54 -18.99
N CYS A 444 -39.81 4.36 -19.37
CA CYS A 444 -39.89 5.00 -20.67
C CYS A 444 -39.34 6.43 -20.63
N LYS A 445 -38.39 6.73 -21.51
CA LYS A 445 -37.88 8.09 -21.76
C LYS A 445 -38.07 8.41 -23.23
N SER A 446 -38.89 9.41 -23.54
CA SER A 446 -39.22 9.84 -24.91
C SER A 446 -39.67 8.69 -25.84
N GLY A 447 -40.50 7.77 -25.34
CA GLY A 447 -40.98 6.60 -26.09
C GLY A 447 -40.03 5.41 -26.13
N VAL A 448 -38.78 5.54 -25.63
CA VAL A 448 -37.76 4.49 -25.61
C VAL A 448 -37.67 3.83 -24.23
N CYS A 449 -37.65 2.50 -24.17
CA CYS A 449 -37.43 1.76 -22.92
C CYS A 449 -35.97 1.87 -22.46
N GLN A 450 -35.78 2.30 -21.22
CA GLN A 450 -34.51 2.35 -20.51
C GLN A 450 -34.46 1.22 -19.49
N ALA A 451 -33.25 0.82 -19.07
CA ALA A 451 -33.05 -0.24 -18.07
C ALA A 451 -33.75 0.05 -16.72
N GLY A 452 -33.93 1.33 -16.38
CA GLY A 452 -34.61 1.77 -15.16
C GLY A 452 -33.73 1.80 -13.91
N THR A 453 -32.40 1.71 -14.08
CA THR A 453 -31.40 1.44 -13.04
C THR A 453 -30.35 2.55 -12.86
N SER A 454 -30.56 3.74 -13.45
CA SER A 454 -29.64 4.87 -13.30
C SER A 454 -30.36 6.08 -12.70
N ASP A 455 -29.65 6.94 -12.01
CA ASP A 455 -30.25 8.07 -11.27
C ASP A 455 -30.96 9.05 -12.20
N SER A 456 -30.47 9.22 -13.43
CA SER A 456 -31.14 10.05 -14.45
C SER A 456 -32.30 9.36 -15.20
N GLN A 457 -32.51 8.06 -14.97
CA GLN A 457 -33.47 7.21 -15.69
C GLN A 457 -33.92 6.03 -14.79
N CYS A 458 -34.54 6.35 -13.66
CA CYS A 458 -34.96 5.37 -12.67
C CYS A 458 -36.44 4.99 -12.84
N GLY A 459 -36.78 3.70 -12.73
CA GLY A 459 -38.18 3.25 -12.73
C GLY A 459 -38.41 1.85 -13.30
N SER A 460 -39.63 1.35 -13.17
CA SER A 460 -40.03 0.00 -13.59
C SER A 460 -41.44 -0.03 -14.22
N GLY A 461 -41.73 -1.12 -14.95
CA GLY A 461 -43.05 -1.40 -15.51
C GLY A 461 -43.52 -0.42 -16.60
N GLY A 462 -42.59 0.13 -17.39
CA GLY A 462 -42.93 0.97 -18.54
C GLY A 462 -43.62 2.30 -18.19
N LYS A 463 -43.46 2.77 -16.94
CA LYS A 463 -43.82 4.14 -16.54
C LYS A 463 -42.76 5.13 -17.03
N VAL A 464 -43.08 6.42 -17.06
CA VAL A 464 -42.09 7.47 -17.39
C VAL A 464 -40.89 7.38 -16.43
N CYS A 465 -39.67 7.51 -16.96
CA CYS A 465 -38.46 7.52 -16.15
C CYS A 465 -38.39 8.73 -15.23
N SER A 466 -38.10 8.49 -13.95
CA SER A 466 -37.81 9.52 -12.96
C SER A 466 -36.33 9.88 -12.97
N VAL A 467 -36.02 11.15 -12.71
CA VAL A 467 -34.69 11.60 -12.30
C VAL A 467 -34.67 11.64 -10.77
N CYS A 468 -33.80 10.86 -10.16
CA CYS A 468 -33.54 10.90 -8.74
C CYS A 468 -32.91 12.25 -8.36
N LYS A 469 -33.27 12.76 -7.18
CA LYS A 469 -32.68 14.01 -6.66
C LYS A 469 -31.19 13.80 -6.38
N TRP A 470 -30.41 14.87 -6.25
CA TRP A 470 -28.97 14.76 -5.99
C TRP A 470 -28.63 13.99 -4.69
N TYR A 471 -29.57 14.00 -3.74
CA TYR A 471 -29.55 13.24 -2.48
C TYR A 471 -30.13 11.81 -2.59
N GLN A 472 -30.43 11.30 -3.79
CA GLN A 472 -31.05 9.99 -4.01
C GLN A 472 -30.30 9.21 -5.10
N TYR A 473 -30.28 7.88 -4.96
CA TYR A 473 -29.83 6.99 -6.02
C TYR A 473 -30.94 6.01 -6.43
N CYS A 474 -30.79 5.41 -7.61
CA CYS A 474 -31.74 4.46 -8.16
C CYS A 474 -31.56 3.05 -7.57
N SER A 475 -32.09 2.82 -6.38
CA SER A 475 -32.09 1.50 -5.72
C SER A 475 -33.32 0.68 -6.09
N ALA A 476 -33.16 -0.58 -6.50
CA ALA A 476 -34.27 -1.47 -6.88
C ALA A 476 -35.30 -0.84 -7.85
N LYS A 477 -34.83 0.02 -8.79
CA LYS A 477 -35.66 0.81 -9.73
C LYS A 477 -36.59 1.84 -9.08
N LYS A 478 -36.25 2.33 -7.88
CA LYS A 478 -36.92 3.41 -7.15
C LYS A 478 -35.88 4.39 -6.58
N CYS A 479 -36.09 5.69 -6.77
CA CYS A 479 -35.24 6.71 -6.14
C CYS A 479 -35.34 6.62 -4.61
N SER A 480 -34.21 6.31 -3.99
CA SER A 480 -34.10 5.95 -2.57
C SER A 480 -32.88 6.65 -1.97
N PHE A 481 -32.88 6.85 -0.66
CA PHE A 481 -31.69 7.31 0.06
C PHE A 481 -30.65 6.20 0.19
N ASP A 482 -29.38 6.58 0.18
CA ASP A 482 -28.32 5.75 0.73
C ASP A 482 -28.27 6.00 2.24
N PRO A 483 -28.63 5.02 3.09
CA PRO A 483 -28.62 5.21 4.54
C PRO A 483 -27.21 5.45 5.09
N SER A 484 -26.15 5.08 4.34
CA SER A 484 -24.75 5.32 4.71
C SER A 484 -24.20 6.65 4.18
N SER A 485 -24.96 7.40 3.39
CA SER A 485 -24.55 8.73 2.94
C SER A 485 -24.49 9.70 4.12
N LEU A 486 -23.38 10.44 4.22
CA LEU A 486 -23.14 11.44 5.25
C LEU A 486 -23.58 12.80 4.72
N TRP A 487 -24.47 13.49 5.42
CA TRP A 487 -25.00 14.79 5.02
C TRP A 487 -24.57 15.87 6.00
N PHE A 488 -24.29 17.05 5.46
CA PHE A 488 -24.15 18.24 6.28
C PHE A 488 -25.54 18.78 6.62
N VAL A 489 -25.85 18.88 7.92
CA VAL A 489 -27.12 19.40 8.43
C VAL A 489 -26.89 20.80 8.98
N ASP A 490 -27.57 21.79 8.40
CA ASP A 490 -27.69 23.16 8.93
C ASP A 490 -29.04 23.33 9.63
N ILE A 491 -29.01 23.83 10.87
CA ILE A 491 -30.19 24.41 11.54
C ILE A 491 -30.30 25.85 11.04
N VAL A 492 -31.16 26.11 10.05
CA VAL A 492 -31.21 27.41 9.37
C VAL A 492 -32.00 28.43 10.18
N GLU A 493 -33.16 28.02 10.68
CA GLU A 493 -34.09 28.94 11.36
C GLU A 493 -34.96 28.17 12.36
N VAL A 494 -35.19 28.77 13.52
CA VAL A 494 -36.33 28.44 14.39
C VAL A 494 -37.24 29.66 14.50
N THR A 495 -38.53 29.48 14.25
CA THR A 495 -39.57 30.48 14.50
C THR A 495 -40.55 29.96 15.56
N LEU A 496 -40.80 30.77 16.58
CA LEU A 496 -41.78 30.55 17.64
C LEU A 496 -43.00 31.45 17.41
N GLU A 497 -44.20 30.88 17.55
CA GLU A 497 -45.45 31.62 17.51
C GLU A 497 -45.57 32.62 18.67
N GLN A 498 -46.01 33.84 18.38
CA GLN A 498 -46.21 34.88 19.39
C GLN A 498 -47.50 34.63 20.16
N THR A 499 -47.37 34.18 21.40
CA THR A 499 -48.47 34.01 22.35
C THR A 499 -48.46 35.11 23.42
N SER A 500 -49.32 35.01 24.44
CA SER A 500 -49.21 35.85 25.64
C SER A 500 -48.00 35.50 26.54
N TYR A 501 -47.11 34.60 26.07
CA TYR A 501 -45.89 34.12 26.73
C TYR A 501 -45.02 35.25 27.34
N LYS A 502 -44.86 35.23 28.66
CA LYS A 502 -43.83 35.87 29.53
C LYS A 502 -42.46 35.19 29.48
N TRP A 503 -41.55 35.58 28.58
CA TRP A 503 -40.20 35.00 28.53
C TRP A 503 -39.31 35.60 29.66
N ASP A 504 -38.64 36.73 29.48
CA ASP A 504 -37.79 37.31 30.57
C ASP A 504 -38.61 38.09 31.63
N VAL A 505 -39.26 37.39 32.56
CA VAL A 505 -40.07 38.01 33.61
C VAL A 505 -39.19 38.77 34.61
N GLY A 506 -39.09 40.10 34.43
CA GLY A 506 -38.37 41.01 35.32
C GLY A 506 -37.36 41.93 34.65
N SER A 507 -37.16 41.78 33.33
CA SER A 507 -36.51 42.79 32.50
C SER A 507 -37.38 44.07 32.44
N ALA A 508 -36.77 45.20 32.07
CA ALA A 508 -37.46 46.51 32.10
C ALA A 508 -38.37 46.78 30.87
N GLU A 509 -38.36 45.89 29.89
CA GLU A 509 -39.27 45.89 28.74
C GLU A 509 -39.89 44.50 28.61
N GLU A 510 -41.00 44.40 27.89
CA GLU A 510 -41.69 43.12 27.65
C GLU A 510 -40.91 42.32 26.59
N SER A 511 -39.79 41.71 27.02
CA SER A 511 -38.78 41.16 26.11
C SER A 511 -39.18 39.82 25.48
N LYS A 512 -38.52 39.58 24.35
CA LYS A 512 -38.71 38.42 23.47
C LYS A 512 -37.66 37.36 23.85
N PRO A 513 -37.91 36.07 23.58
CA PRO A 513 -36.98 35.04 23.98
C PRO A 513 -35.60 35.17 23.30
N ASP A 514 -34.58 34.75 24.03
CA ASP A 514 -33.19 34.59 23.67
C ASP A 514 -32.95 33.13 23.19
N LEU A 515 -33.49 32.81 22.01
CA LEU A 515 -33.60 31.43 21.52
C LEU A 515 -32.26 30.78 21.18
N PHE A 516 -32.11 29.50 21.56
CA PHE A 516 -31.12 28.56 21.03
C PHE A 516 -31.69 27.14 20.90
N VAL A 517 -31.01 26.27 20.15
CA VAL A 517 -31.42 24.88 19.92
C VAL A 517 -30.32 23.92 20.37
N GLU A 518 -30.67 22.97 21.23
CA GLU A 518 -29.92 21.74 21.43
C GLU A 518 -30.48 20.69 20.47
N PHE A 519 -29.70 20.23 19.48
CA PHE A 519 -30.14 19.28 18.46
C PHE A 519 -29.29 18.02 18.54
N SER A 520 -29.94 16.86 18.46
CA SER A 520 -29.30 15.56 18.62
C SER A 520 -29.91 14.49 17.72
N THR A 521 -29.10 13.48 17.44
CA THR A 521 -29.38 12.31 16.62
C THR A 521 -28.73 11.10 17.29
N GLY A 522 -28.91 9.90 16.75
CA GLY A 522 -28.30 8.67 17.30
C GLY A 522 -26.77 8.71 17.45
N SER A 523 -26.05 9.53 16.66
CA SER A 523 -24.58 9.62 16.67
C SER A 523 -23.99 11.00 17.00
N VAL A 524 -24.73 12.09 16.82
CA VAL A 524 -24.23 13.47 16.96
C VAL A 524 -25.18 14.33 17.78
N SER A 525 -24.62 15.17 18.66
CA SER A 525 -25.32 16.26 19.36
C SER A 525 -24.62 17.59 19.12
N HIS A 526 -25.39 18.67 19.03
CA HIS A 526 -24.94 20.02 18.72
C HIS A 526 -25.78 21.06 19.47
N THR A 527 -25.25 22.26 19.68
CA THR A 527 -25.98 23.37 20.29
C THR A 527 -25.65 24.65 19.54
N THR A 528 -26.68 25.34 19.03
CA THR A 528 -26.51 26.62 18.33
C THR A 528 -26.07 27.72 19.29
N ALA A 529 -25.48 28.81 18.79
CA ALA A 529 -25.47 30.06 19.54
C ALA A 529 -26.89 30.56 19.81
N THR A 530 -26.98 31.56 20.67
CA THR A 530 -28.23 32.22 21.06
C THR A 530 -28.50 33.45 20.18
N VAL A 531 -29.71 33.50 19.62
CA VAL A 531 -30.24 34.70 18.95
C VAL A 531 -31.08 35.47 19.96
N TRP A 532 -30.51 36.57 20.43
CA TRP A 532 -31.09 37.39 21.47
C TRP A 532 -32.36 38.12 21.00
N ASN A 533 -33.39 38.13 21.84
CA ASN A 533 -34.59 38.95 21.78
C ASN A 533 -35.34 38.81 20.44
N SER A 534 -35.62 37.58 20.02
CA SER A 534 -36.32 37.30 18.76
C SER A 534 -37.21 36.06 18.81
N TYR A 535 -38.43 36.19 18.27
CA TYR A 535 -39.30 35.06 17.95
C TYR A 535 -38.88 34.29 16.69
N THR A 536 -37.92 34.81 15.91
CA THR A 536 -37.34 34.15 14.75
C THR A 536 -35.82 34.19 14.87
N ALA A 537 -35.23 33.05 15.20
CA ALA A 537 -33.80 32.85 15.30
C ALA A 537 -33.28 32.27 13.98
N VAL A 538 -32.54 33.08 13.22
CA VAL A 538 -31.80 32.63 12.02
C VAL A 538 -30.36 32.39 12.43
N TYR A 539 -29.87 31.18 12.24
CA TYR A 539 -28.49 30.81 12.59
C TYR A 539 -27.61 30.85 11.33
N ASN A 540 -26.39 31.37 11.47
CA ASN A 540 -25.37 31.39 10.42
C ASN A 540 -24.14 30.61 10.89
N GLU A 541 -24.37 29.46 11.52
CA GLU A 541 -23.35 28.66 12.22
C GLU A 541 -23.27 27.23 11.66
N TYR A 542 -22.27 26.48 12.12
CA TYR A 542 -21.69 25.36 11.38
C TYR A 542 -22.62 24.18 11.11
N MET A 543 -22.47 23.66 9.89
CA MET A 543 -22.83 22.31 9.49
C MET A 543 -22.27 21.24 10.45
N PHE A 544 -23.09 20.28 10.86
CA PHE A 544 -22.63 19.02 11.46
C PHE A 544 -22.95 17.83 10.54
N LEU A 545 -22.08 16.82 10.56
CA LEU A 545 -22.11 15.70 9.61
C LEU A 545 -22.84 14.50 10.24
N VAL A 546 -23.94 14.05 9.62
CA VAL A 546 -24.79 12.97 10.15
C VAL A 546 -25.06 11.92 9.06
N PRO A 547 -25.06 10.61 9.36
CA PRO A 547 -25.56 9.59 8.46
C PRO A 547 -27.05 9.77 8.16
N ALA A 548 -27.47 9.60 6.91
CA ALA A 548 -28.88 9.67 6.52
C ALA A 548 -29.76 8.67 7.30
N SER A 549 -29.20 7.52 7.74
CA SER A 549 -29.87 6.56 8.62
C SER A 549 -30.38 7.18 9.92
N ASP A 550 -29.64 8.11 10.50
CA ASP A 550 -29.92 8.61 11.85
C ASP A 550 -31.06 9.61 11.80
N LEU A 551 -31.05 10.52 10.81
CA LEU A 551 -32.16 11.43 10.51
C LEU A 551 -33.48 10.69 10.19
N MET A 552 -33.37 9.51 9.58
CA MET A 552 -34.49 8.63 9.26
C MET A 552 -34.88 7.66 10.40
N THR A 553 -34.15 7.67 11.52
CA THR A 553 -34.45 6.84 12.69
C THR A 553 -35.02 7.67 13.82
N GLU A 554 -34.30 8.72 14.24
CA GLU A 554 -34.70 9.62 15.32
C GLU A 554 -33.87 10.91 15.29
N ILE A 555 -34.56 12.05 15.28
CA ILE A 555 -34.00 13.35 15.67
C ILE A 555 -34.63 13.76 17.00
N HIS A 556 -33.84 14.38 17.87
CA HIS A 556 -34.30 14.93 19.12
C HIS A 556 -33.77 16.36 19.27
N TYR A 557 -34.66 17.33 19.43
CA TYR A 557 -34.28 18.73 19.55
C TYR A 557 -35.05 19.45 20.65
N VAL A 558 -34.33 20.28 21.40
CA VAL A 558 -34.85 21.11 22.48
C VAL A 558 -34.59 22.57 22.13
N VAL A 559 -35.67 23.33 21.93
CA VAL A 559 -35.61 24.78 21.80
C VAL A 559 -35.68 25.38 23.20
N LYS A 560 -34.75 26.26 23.53
CA LYS A 560 -34.64 26.90 24.85
C LYS A 560 -34.50 28.41 24.73
N ASP A 561 -34.98 29.08 25.76
CA ASP A 561 -34.78 30.48 26.04
C ASP A 561 -33.55 30.65 26.96
N ARG A 562 -32.77 31.73 26.81
CA ARG A 562 -31.53 31.91 27.57
C ARG A 562 -31.67 32.92 28.71
N ASP A 563 -32.06 32.41 29.86
CA ASP A 563 -31.95 33.13 31.13
C ASP A 563 -30.55 33.15 31.74
N THR A 564 -30.36 34.07 32.69
CA THR A 564 -29.15 34.20 33.50
C THR A 564 -28.97 33.13 34.59
N VAL A 565 -30.00 32.33 34.88
CA VAL A 565 -29.98 31.35 35.99
C VAL A 565 -30.52 29.97 35.60
N PHE A 566 -31.67 29.91 34.92
CA PHE A 566 -32.28 28.66 34.44
C PHE A 566 -32.93 28.89 33.09
N HIS A 567 -32.36 28.34 32.02
CA HIS A 567 -32.92 28.41 30.67
C HIS A 567 -34.33 27.79 30.60
N ASP A 568 -35.35 28.56 30.26
CA ASP A 568 -36.70 28.03 30.05
C ASP A 568 -36.78 27.14 28.78
N THR A 569 -37.34 25.94 28.91
CA THR A 569 -37.59 25.06 27.76
C THR A 569 -38.82 25.53 26.98
N VAL A 570 -38.59 26.01 25.75
CA VAL A 570 -39.64 26.41 24.81
C VAL A 570 -40.36 25.19 24.25
N CYS A 571 -39.58 24.18 23.85
CA CYS A 571 -40.09 22.92 23.30
C CYS A 571 -39.03 21.82 23.40
N ASP A 572 -39.46 20.57 23.56
CA ASP A 572 -38.61 19.38 23.75
C ASP A 572 -39.24 18.22 22.97
N ILE A 573 -38.62 17.82 21.84
CA ILE A 573 -39.26 17.07 20.76
C ILE A 573 -38.37 15.94 20.25
N THR A 574 -38.98 14.76 20.09
CA THR A 574 -38.43 13.61 19.37
C THR A 574 -39.29 13.31 18.13
N GLU A 575 -38.71 13.38 16.94
CA GLU A 575 -39.40 13.15 15.65
C GLU A 575 -38.52 12.37 14.66
N VAL A 576 -39.05 12.06 13.47
CA VAL A 576 -38.35 11.33 12.39
C VAL A 576 -38.53 12.10 11.10
N ILE A 577 -37.45 12.37 10.36
CA ILE A 577 -37.53 13.04 9.06
C ILE A 577 -37.78 12.01 7.95
N TYR A 578 -38.95 12.06 7.33
CA TYR A 578 -39.29 11.19 6.21
C TYR A 578 -38.74 11.72 4.87
N GLN A 579 -38.43 10.79 3.95
CA GLN A 579 -37.97 11.14 2.59
C GLN A 579 -38.92 12.04 1.80
N SER A 580 -40.21 12.02 2.12
CA SER A 580 -41.23 12.90 1.53
C SER A 580 -41.16 14.35 1.99
N GLU A 581 -40.51 14.63 3.12
CA GLU A 581 -40.46 15.96 3.75
C GLU A 581 -39.22 16.77 3.35
N ILE A 582 -38.26 16.11 2.69
CA ILE A 582 -37.02 16.73 2.21
C ILE A 582 -37.25 17.23 0.78
N GLU A 583 -37.67 18.49 0.67
CA GLU A 583 -37.86 19.20 -0.59
C GLU A 583 -36.63 20.05 -0.94
N ASN A 584 -36.03 19.79 -2.11
CA ASN A 584 -34.87 20.54 -2.64
C ASN A 584 -33.65 20.63 -1.68
N GLY A 585 -33.48 19.65 -0.79
CA GLY A 585 -32.42 19.66 0.23
C GLY A 585 -32.77 20.50 1.46
N SER A 586 -34.06 20.64 1.81
CA SER A 586 -34.50 21.27 3.05
C SER A 586 -35.73 20.56 3.60
N ALA A 587 -35.90 20.59 4.92
CA ALA A 587 -37.11 20.14 5.61
C ALA A 587 -37.62 21.27 6.51
N THR A 588 -38.93 21.34 6.71
CA THR A 588 -39.55 22.27 7.66
C THR A 588 -40.50 21.49 8.56
N ILE A 589 -40.14 21.41 9.84
CA ILE A 589 -40.87 20.69 10.87
C ILE A 589 -41.75 21.69 11.60
N TYR A 590 -43.01 21.33 11.82
CA TYR A 590 -44.02 22.18 12.49
C TYR A 590 -44.54 21.42 13.71
N THR A 591 -44.23 21.92 14.90
CA THR A 591 -44.51 21.20 16.14
C THR A 591 -45.29 22.08 17.12
N SER A 592 -46.32 21.50 17.75
CA SER A 592 -47.15 22.20 18.73
C SER A 592 -46.54 22.08 20.12
N CYS A 593 -46.09 23.20 20.69
CA CYS A 593 -45.44 23.26 22.00
C CYS A 593 -46.36 23.97 23.02
N VAL A 594 -45.99 23.95 24.31
CA VAL A 594 -46.82 24.50 25.40
C VAL A 594 -47.09 26.00 25.21
N ASN A 595 -46.09 26.75 24.74
CA ASN A 595 -46.14 28.21 24.62
C ASN A 595 -46.36 28.73 23.18
N GLY A 596 -46.78 27.87 22.25
CA GLY A 596 -47.06 28.20 20.84
C GLY A 596 -46.55 27.14 19.86
N MET A 597 -46.85 27.30 18.56
CA MET A 597 -46.23 26.50 17.50
C MET A 597 -44.75 26.87 17.31
N VAL A 598 -43.88 25.87 17.22
CA VAL A 598 -42.48 26.01 16.81
C VAL A 598 -42.32 25.50 15.39
N THR A 599 -41.61 26.25 14.56
CA THR A 599 -41.21 25.85 13.21
C THR A 599 -39.70 25.76 13.14
N LEU A 600 -39.17 24.57 12.83
CA LEU A 600 -37.73 24.31 12.66
C LEU A 600 -37.44 24.09 11.17
N LYS A 601 -36.54 24.91 10.59
CA LYS A 601 -36.05 24.75 9.21
C LYS A 601 -34.66 24.14 9.21
N LEU A 602 -34.55 22.97 8.57
CA LEU A 602 -33.29 22.25 8.35
C LEU A 602 -32.90 22.31 6.87
N LYS A 603 -31.60 22.33 6.60
CA LYS A 603 -31.05 22.27 5.25
C LYS A 603 -29.93 21.24 5.16
N PHE A 604 -29.87 20.54 4.04
CA PHE A 604 -29.02 19.39 3.80
C PHE A 604 -28.15 19.61 2.56
N TYR A 605 -26.89 19.14 2.61
CA TYR A 605 -25.88 19.27 1.55
C TYR A 605 -25.05 17.98 1.42
#